data_AF-A0A966NWD8-F1
#
_entry.id   AF-A0A966NWD8-F1
#
_cell.length_a   1.000
_cell.length_b   1.000
_cell.length_c   1.000
_cell.angle_alpha   90.00
_cell.angle_beta   90.00
_cell.angle_gamma   90.00
#
_symmetry.space_group_name_H-M   'P 1'
#
loop_
_entity.id
_entity.type
_entity.pdbx_description
1 polymer ?
#
loop_
_entity_poly.entity_id
_entity_poly.type
_entity_poly.pdbx_seq_one_letter_code
_entity_poly.pdbx_strand_id
1 'polypeptide(L)'
;MQKTLKVVIAASFTTLLLVCAPEGVSASSLGGKCTKAGSLGGTATKPLICKKVGGRLIWQSISTGKSPSTSASSPKETVSQSNARRSAQGYLKVMAFSRTGLIKQLEFEGYSTADATYGTDSQNADWNAQAAKMAKTYLSTMPFSRSGLIDQLVFEGFSQAQAEFGVSANGL
;
A
#
# COMPACT_ATOMS: atom_id res chain seq x y z
N MET A 1 8.88 42.78 -22.70
CA MET A 1 10.02 43.07 -21.79
C MET A 1 10.80 41.78 -21.58
N GLN A 2 11.92 41.63 -22.29
CA GLN A 2 12.86 40.53 -22.12
C GLN A 2 13.65 40.72 -20.82
N LYS A 3 13.83 39.67 -20.00
CA LYS A 3 15.05 39.47 -19.21
C LYS A 3 15.38 37.99 -19.15
N THR A 4 16.27 37.58 -20.05
CA THR A 4 17.09 36.38 -19.98
C THR A 4 18.06 36.47 -18.80
N LEU A 5 18.16 35.41 -18.00
CA LEU A 5 19.31 35.18 -17.14
C LEU A 5 19.92 33.82 -17.50
N LYS A 6 21.04 33.88 -18.22
CA LYS A 6 21.96 32.78 -18.46
C LYS A 6 22.93 32.72 -17.28
N VAL A 7 23.09 31.56 -16.66
CA VAL A 7 24.28 31.25 -15.86
C VAL A 7 24.88 29.97 -16.42
N VAL A 8 26.07 30.14 -16.99
CA VAL A 8 26.98 29.10 -17.48
C VAL A 8 28.05 28.97 -16.42
N ILE A 9 28.25 27.79 -15.83
CA ILE A 9 29.54 27.41 -15.25
C ILE A 9 29.81 25.94 -15.61
N ALA A 10 30.88 25.76 -16.36
CA ALA A 10 31.50 24.49 -16.72
C ALA A 10 32.38 23.98 -15.56
N ALA A 11 32.60 22.67 -15.48
CA ALA A 11 33.94 22.07 -15.50
C ALA A 11 33.90 20.57 -15.16
N SER A 12 34.50 19.83 -16.06
CA SER A 12 34.87 18.42 -16.03
C SER A 12 35.66 18.00 -14.78
N PHE A 13 35.41 16.80 -14.27
CA PHE A 13 36.41 16.03 -13.53
C PHE A 13 36.52 14.62 -14.11
N THR A 14 37.64 14.42 -14.79
CA THR A 14 38.15 13.21 -15.39
C THR A 14 38.69 12.25 -14.31
N THR A 15 38.83 10.98 -14.71
CA THR A 15 39.90 10.03 -14.33
C THR A 15 39.50 8.88 -13.39
N LEU A 16 39.06 7.79 -14.03
CA LEU A 16 39.71 6.46 -14.01
C LEU A 16 40.65 6.14 -12.83
N LEU A 17 40.24 5.17 -12.00
CA LEU A 17 41.16 4.32 -11.24
C LEU A 17 40.73 2.86 -11.34
N LEU A 18 41.54 2.12 -12.07
CA LEU A 18 41.61 0.68 -12.22
C LEU A 18 42.20 0.08 -10.93
N VAL A 19 41.48 -0.79 -10.22
CA VAL A 19 42.06 -1.58 -9.12
C VAL A 19 41.70 -3.06 -9.28
N CYS A 20 42.70 -3.77 -9.79
CA CYS A 20 43.24 -5.07 -9.36
C CYS A 20 42.28 -6.07 -8.68
N ALA A 21 41.97 -7.14 -9.40
CA ALA A 21 41.51 -8.40 -8.83
C ALA A 21 42.68 -9.14 -8.16
N PRO A 22 42.50 -9.74 -6.98
CA PRO A 22 43.34 -10.85 -6.53
C PRO A 22 42.75 -12.19 -6.94
N GLU A 23 43.60 -13.00 -7.56
CA GLU A 23 43.45 -14.42 -7.79
C GLU A 23 43.50 -15.21 -6.47
N GLY A 24 42.79 -16.34 -6.46
CA GLY A 24 43.22 -17.53 -5.72
C GLY A 24 42.89 -17.61 -4.23
N VAL A 25 41.74 -18.22 -3.91
CA VAL A 25 41.62 -19.05 -2.69
C VAL A 25 41.05 -20.41 -3.05
N SER A 26 41.81 -21.43 -2.61
CA SER A 26 41.74 -22.84 -2.93
C SER A 26 40.33 -23.45 -2.84
N ALA A 27 39.97 -24.17 -3.91
CA ALA A 27 38.92 -25.17 -3.88
C ALA A 27 39.33 -26.31 -2.93
N SER A 28 38.61 -26.47 -1.84
CA SER A 28 38.71 -27.63 -0.96
C SER A 28 37.32 -28.16 -0.61
N SER A 29 37.16 -29.46 -0.89
CA SER A 29 36.10 -30.37 -0.44
C SER A 29 34.73 -30.29 -1.13
N LEU A 30 34.66 -31.00 -2.25
CA LEU A 30 33.44 -31.63 -2.74
C LEU A 30 32.88 -32.59 -1.66
N GLY A 31 31.65 -32.33 -1.20
CA GLY A 31 30.72 -33.39 -0.78
C GLY A 31 30.85 -34.03 0.62
N GLY A 32 31.57 -33.44 1.58
CA GLY A 32 31.63 -33.98 2.95
C GLY A 32 30.30 -33.90 3.72
N LYS A 33 29.99 -34.92 4.53
CA LYS A 33 28.88 -34.87 5.51
C LYS A 33 29.14 -33.71 6.47
N CYS A 34 28.12 -32.89 6.76
CA CYS A 34 28.28 -31.90 7.80
C CYS A 34 28.42 -32.59 9.18
N THR A 35 29.53 -32.32 9.86
CA THR A 35 29.82 -32.84 11.19
C THR A 35 29.74 -31.77 12.29
N LYS A 36 29.66 -30.49 11.94
CA LYS A 36 29.64 -29.37 12.91
C LYS A 36 28.64 -28.28 12.49
N ALA A 37 27.69 -28.00 13.38
CA ALA A 37 26.75 -26.89 13.19
C ALA A 37 27.50 -25.56 13.11
N GLY A 38 27.10 -24.70 12.17
CA GLY A 38 27.72 -23.41 11.92
C GLY A 38 28.93 -23.43 10.99
N SER A 39 29.39 -24.60 10.53
CA SER A 39 30.42 -24.66 9.50
C SER A 39 29.93 -24.07 8.18
N LEU A 40 30.80 -23.28 7.55
CA LEU A 40 30.60 -22.75 6.21
C LEU A 40 31.22 -23.71 5.19
N GLY A 41 30.53 -23.90 4.07
CA GLY A 41 30.97 -24.75 2.97
C GLY A 41 30.31 -24.33 1.66
N GLY A 42 30.46 -25.15 0.63
CA GLY A 42 29.96 -24.83 -0.71
C GLY A 42 30.95 -24.04 -1.55
N THR A 43 30.53 -23.64 -2.75
CA THR A 43 31.35 -22.90 -3.71
C THR A 43 31.08 -21.40 -3.60
N ALA A 44 31.96 -20.57 -4.16
CA ALA A 44 31.78 -19.11 -4.21
C ALA A 44 30.41 -18.67 -4.75
N THR A 45 29.81 -19.47 -5.64
CA THR A 45 28.50 -19.20 -6.26
C THR A 45 27.31 -19.82 -5.53
N LYS A 46 27.52 -20.73 -4.56
CA LYS A 46 26.48 -21.40 -3.78
C LYS A 46 26.98 -21.66 -2.36
N PRO A 47 27.02 -20.62 -1.51
CA PRO A 47 27.46 -20.77 -0.13
C PRO A 47 26.46 -21.61 0.66
N LEU A 48 26.96 -22.53 1.50
CA LEU A 48 26.17 -23.42 2.34
C LEU A 48 26.57 -23.23 3.80
N ILE A 49 25.58 -23.27 4.70
CA ILE A 49 25.77 -23.30 6.14
C ILE A 49 25.22 -24.61 6.69
N CYS A 50 25.95 -25.22 7.60
CA CYS A 50 25.44 -26.39 8.27
C CYS A 50 24.53 -26.02 9.44
N LYS A 51 23.28 -26.50 9.42
CA LYS A 51 22.28 -26.31 10.48
C LYS A 51 21.70 -27.65 10.94
N LYS A 52 21.31 -27.70 12.22
CA LYS A 52 20.63 -28.85 12.80
C LYS A 52 19.15 -28.80 12.44
N VAL A 53 18.66 -29.81 11.73
CA VAL A 53 17.24 -29.96 11.35
C VAL A 53 16.79 -31.36 11.74
N GLY A 54 15.76 -31.45 12.60
CA GLY A 54 15.19 -32.74 13.00
C GLY A 54 16.20 -33.71 13.63
N GLY A 55 17.16 -33.19 14.42
CA GLY A 55 18.18 -34.01 15.09
C GLY A 55 19.42 -34.37 14.26
N ARG A 56 19.44 -34.07 12.94
CA ARG A 56 20.59 -34.30 12.06
C ARG A 56 21.19 -32.99 11.55
N LEU A 57 22.48 -33.01 11.24
CA LEU A 57 23.20 -31.89 10.65
C LEU A 57 23.11 -31.98 9.12
N ILE A 58 22.56 -30.95 8.49
CA ILE A 58 22.41 -30.87 7.03
C ILE A 58 22.97 -29.54 6.51
N TRP A 59 23.50 -29.58 5.29
CA TRP A 59 23.86 -28.37 4.56
C TRP A 59 22.61 -27.66 4.07
N GLN A 60 22.46 -26.39 4.41
CA GLN A 60 21.43 -25.50 3.88
C GLN A 60 22.08 -24.39 3.06
N SER A 61 21.46 -24.00 1.96
CA SER A 61 21.93 -22.86 1.17
C SER A 61 21.87 -21.59 1.99
N ILE A 62 22.99 -20.87 2.07
CA ILE A 62 23.02 -19.48 2.47
C ILE A 62 22.54 -18.69 1.25
N SER A 63 21.24 -18.75 0.99
CA SER A 63 20.62 -17.65 0.28
C SER A 63 20.89 -16.45 1.18
N THR A 64 21.56 -15.41 0.69
CA THR A 64 21.39 -14.06 1.24
C THR A 64 19.92 -13.72 1.05
N GLY A 65 19.11 -14.27 1.95
CA GLY A 65 17.73 -13.94 2.08
C GLY A 65 17.74 -12.46 2.34
N LYS A 66 17.31 -11.71 1.34
CA LYS A 66 16.32 -10.68 1.57
C LYS A 66 15.11 -11.34 2.23
N SER A 67 15.30 -11.74 3.50
CA SER A 67 14.25 -11.65 4.49
C SER A 67 13.82 -10.19 4.43
N PRO A 68 12.51 -9.90 4.33
CA PRO A 68 12.04 -8.53 4.40
C PRO A 68 12.41 -8.02 5.80
N SER A 69 13.56 -7.35 5.85
CA SER A 69 13.95 -6.48 6.93
C SER A 69 12.87 -5.44 7.04
N THR A 70 12.03 -5.59 8.05
CA THR A 70 11.21 -4.54 8.64
C THR A 70 12.12 -3.42 9.10
N SER A 71 12.52 -2.58 8.14
CA SER A 71 12.90 -1.21 8.40
C SER A 71 11.62 -0.42 8.20
N ALA A 72 11.10 0.15 9.29
CA ALA A 72 9.92 0.99 9.30
C ALA A 72 10.16 2.28 8.50
N SER A 73 10.11 2.17 7.17
CA SER A 73 9.71 3.27 6.30
C SER A 73 8.25 3.00 5.96
N SER A 74 7.36 3.93 6.28
CA SER A 74 5.95 3.88 5.87
C SER A 74 5.86 3.42 4.42
N PRO A 75 5.03 2.41 4.08
CA PRO A 75 4.89 1.99 2.70
C PRO A 75 4.53 3.20 1.85
N LYS A 76 5.35 3.50 0.85
CA LYS A 76 4.99 4.50 -0.16
C LYS A 76 3.73 4.01 -0.87
N GLU A 77 2.75 4.91 -1.02
CA GLU A 77 1.49 4.65 -1.76
C GLU A 77 1.78 3.89 -3.07
N THR A 78 1.11 2.76 -3.27
CA THR A 78 1.22 2.00 -4.52
C THR A 78 0.49 2.72 -5.67
N VAL A 79 0.80 2.38 -6.92
CA VAL A 79 0.05 2.94 -8.06
C VAL A 79 -1.44 2.60 -7.99
N SER A 80 -1.79 1.37 -7.59
CA SER A 80 -3.18 0.93 -7.43
C SER A 80 -3.90 1.75 -6.35
N GLN A 81 -3.28 1.92 -5.19
CA GLN A 81 -3.77 2.77 -4.10
C GLN A 81 -3.98 4.23 -4.54
N SER A 82 -3.03 4.78 -5.30
CA SER A 82 -3.13 6.14 -5.85
C SER A 82 -4.30 6.29 -6.83
N ASN A 83 -4.54 5.27 -7.67
CA ASN A 83 -5.66 5.24 -8.60
C ASN A 83 -6.99 5.15 -7.84
N ALA A 84 -7.10 4.24 -6.87
CA ALA A 84 -8.28 4.10 -6.00
C ALA A 84 -8.58 5.42 -5.28
N ARG A 85 -7.57 6.08 -4.71
CA ARG A 85 -7.73 7.40 -4.08
C ARG A 85 -8.27 8.45 -5.05
N ARG A 86 -7.83 8.48 -6.31
CA ARG A 86 -8.36 9.42 -7.31
C ARG A 86 -9.78 9.06 -7.75
N SER A 87 -10.12 7.78 -7.90
CA SER A 87 -11.49 7.33 -8.16
C SER A 87 -12.44 7.74 -7.03
N ALA A 88 -12.07 7.45 -5.78
CA ALA A 88 -12.85 7.84 -4.60
C ALA A 88 -13.08 9.37 -4.53
N GLN A 89 -12.04 10.16 -4.84
CA GLN A 89 -12.16 11.62 -4.92
C GLN A 89 -13.16 12.04 -6.03
N GLY A 90 -13.11 11.38 -7.18
CA GLY A 90 -14.02 11.62 -8.30
C GLY A 90 -15.48 11.40 -7.90
N TYR A 91 -15.77 10.29 -7.23
CA TYR A 91 -17.12 9.99 -6.74
C TYR A 91 -17.66 11.03 -5.77
N LEU A 92 -16.89 11.37 -4.72
CA LEU A 92 -17.31 12.32 -3.69
C LEU A 92 -17.54 13.74 -4.21
N LYS A 93 -16.91 14.10 -5.34
CA LYS A 93 -17.18 15.38 -6.02
C LYS A 93 -18.57 15.43 -6.66
N VAL A 94 -19.08 14.32 -7.17
CA VAL A 94 -20.31 14.29 -7.97
C VAL A 94 -21.51 13.89 -7.12
N MET A 95 -21.37 12.88 -6.25
CA MET A 95 -22.47 12.37 -5.43
C MET A 95 -22.02 12.10 -4.00
N ALA A 96 -22.98 11.85 -3.11
CA ALA A 96 -22.70 11.44 -1.74
C ALA A 96 -22.46 9.93 -1.68
N PHE A 97 -21.61 9.48 -0.76
CA PHE A 97 -21.41 8.06 -0.47
C PHE A 97 -21.21 7.84 1.03
N SER A 98 -21.66 6.70 1.52
CA SER A 98 -21.17 6.15 2.78
C SER A 98 -19.74 5.63 2.60
N ARG A 99 -18.98 5.52 3.70
CA ARG A 99 -17.64 4.94 3.66
C ARG A 99 -17.68 3.53 3.05
N THR A 100 -18.58 2.68 3.52
CA THR A 100 -18.67 1.30 3.01
C THR A 100 -19.23 1.23 1.60
N GLY A 101 -20.17 2.11 1.24
CA GLY A 101 -20.70 2.21 -0.11
C GLY A 101 -19.61 2.57 -1.13
N LEU A 102 -18.75 3.53 -0.78
CA LEU A 102 -17.63 3.91 -1.65
C LEU A 102 -16.61 2.77 -1.77
N ILE A 103 -16.27 2.07 -0.69
CA ILE A 103 -15.39 0.89 -0.76
C ILE A 103 -15.98 -0.15 -1.71
N LYS A 104 -17.26 -0.52 -1.55
CA LYS A 104 -17.93 -1.49 -2.43
C LYS A 104 -17.95 -1.04 -3.89
N GLN A 105 -18.14 0.26 -4.14
CA GLN A 105 -18.09 0.82 -5.49
C GLN A 105 -16.72 0.61 -6.13
N LEU A 106 -15.63 0.88 -5.40
CA LEU A 106 -14.28 0.64 -5.90
C LEU A 106 -13.96 -0.85 -6.06
N GLU A 107 -14.45 -1.72 -5.17
CA GLU A 107 -14.30 -3.17 -5.33
C GLU A 107 -15.02 -3.68 -6.59
N PHE A 108 -16.22 -3.15 -6.87
CA PHE A 108 -16.95 -3.45 -8.10
C PHE A 108 -16.18 -3.03 -9.36
N GLU A 109 -15.40 -1.95 -9.28
CA GLU A 109 -14.49 -1.50 -10.36
C GLU A 109 -13.21 -2.33 -10.49
N GLY A 110 -13.01 -3.33 -9.63
CA GLY A 110 -11.90 -4.27 -9.69
C GLY A 110 -10.69 -3.89 -8.84
N TYR A 111 -10.80 -2.88 -7.96
CA TYR A 111 -9.78 -2.66 -6.95
C TYR A 111 -9.83 -3.78 -5.90
N SER A 112 -8.66 -4.16 -5.37
CA SER A 112 -8.62 -5.04 -4.20
C SER A 112 -9.28 -4.36 -3.01
N THR A 113 -9.85 -5.13 -2.07
CA THR A 113 -10.41 -4.58 -0.82
C THR A 113 -9.43 -3.66 -0.09
N ALA A 114 -8.15 -4.01 -0.10
CA ALA A 114 -7.10 -3.20 0.52
C ALA A 114 -6.91 -1.85 -0.18
N ASP A 115 -6.87 -1.82 -1.52
CA ASP A 115 -6.71 -0.59 -2.29
C ASP A 115 -7.98 0.27 -2.25
N ALA A 116 -9.17 -0.33 -2.32
CA ALA A 116 -10.46 0.35 -2.21
C ALA A 116 -10.63 1.02 -0.83
N THR A 117 -10.28 0.30 0.23
CA THR A 117 -10.27 0.83 1.61
C THR A 117 -9.28 1.97 1.74
N TYR A 118 -8.04 1.78 1.28
CA TYR A 118 -7.03 2.83 1.28
C TYR A 118 -7.51 4.08 0.52
N GLY A 119 -8.06 3.91 -0.69
CA GLY A 119 -8.52 5.01 -1.53
C GLY A 119 -9.65 5.82 -0.90
N THR A 120 -10.60 5.12 -0.26
CA THR A 120 -11.72 5.72 0.48
C THR A 120 -11.24 6.46 1.72
N ASP A 121 -10.41 5.82 2.55
CA ASP A 121 -9.95 6.40 3.83
C ASP A 121 -9.02 7.59 3.61
N SER A 122 -8.23 7.56 2.53
CA SER A 122 -7.36 8.67 2.15
C SER A 122 -8.12 9.94 1.77
N GLN A 123 -9.44 9.88 1.55
CA GLN A 123 -10.24 11.09 1.30
C GLN A 123 -10.39 11.95 2.55
N ASN A 124 -10.23 11.39 3.75
CA ASN A 124 -10.49 12.07 5.02
C ASN A 124 -11.86 12.77 5.01
N ALA A 125 -12.87 12.13 4.40
CA ALA A 125 -14.18 12.71 4.23
C ALA A 125 -14.92 12.78 5.56
N ASP A 126 -15.68 13.86 5.77
CA ASP A 126 -16.67 13.90 6.84
C ASP A 126 -17.87 13.05 6.43
N TRP A 127 -17.94 11.84 6.97
CA TRP A 127 -18.99 10.87 6.66
C TRP A 127 -20.37 11.29 7.19
N ASN A 128 -20.44 12.11 8.24
CA ASN A 128 -21.69 12.71 8.69
C ASN A 128 -22.16 13.76 7.67
N ALA A 129 -21.24 14.58 7.14
CA ALA A 129 -21.56 15.51 6.06
C ALA A 129 -21.99 14.79 4.77
N GLN A 130 -21.39 13.65 4.44
CA GLN A 130 -21.84 12.81 3.32
C GLN A 130 -23.26 12.27 3.55
N ALA A 131 -23.59 11.82 4.76
CA ALA A 131 -24.95 11.37 5.09
C ALA A 131 -25.97 12.51 4.95
N ALA A 132 -25.65 13.71 5.45
CA ALA A 132 -26.50 14.89 5.30
C ALA A 132 -26.69 15.29 3.83
N LYS A 133 -25.63 15.21 3.01
CA LYS A 133 -25.70 15.45 1.56
C LYS A 133 -26.61 14.43 0.88
N MET A 134 -26.49 13.15 1.20
CA MET A 134 -27.35 12.11 0.61
C MET A 134 -28.81 12.25 1.04
N ALA A 135 -29.06 12.49 2.33
CA ALA A 135 -30.39 12.76 2.87
C ALA A 135 -31.07 13.92 2.12
N LYS A 136 -30.35 15.02 1.90
CA LYS A 136 -30.82 16.17 1.12
C LYS A 136 -31.17 15.78 -0.31
N THR A 137 -30.33 14.99 -0.96
CA THR A 137 -30.57 14.51 -2.33
C THR A 137 -31.86 13.70 -2.40
N TYR A 138 -32.07 12.73 -1.52
CA TYR A 138 -33.33 11.97 -1.50
C TYR A 138 -34.55 12.85 -1.31
N LEU A 139 -34.52 13.75 -0.32
CA LEU A 139 -35.63 14.67 -0.05
C LEU A 139 -35.92 15.64 -1.19
N SER A 140 -34.91 15.95 -2.02
CA SER A 140 -35.10 16.78 -3.21
C SER A 140 -35.77 16.01 -4.36
N THR A 141 -35.71 14.67 -4.34
CA THR A 141 -36.28 13.81 -5.37
C THR A 141 -37.67 13.29 -5.00
N MET A 142 -37.89 12.90 -3.75
CA MET A 142 -39.18 12.42 -3.25
C MET A 142 -39.33 12.59 -1.74
N PRO A 143 -40.57 12.69 -1.22
CA PRO A 143 -40.79 12.81 0.22
C PRO A 143 -40.44 11.51 0.96
N PHE A 144 -39.91 11.65 2.18
CA PHE A 144 -39.64 10.57 3.11
C PHE A 144 -40.15 10.92 4.52
N SER A 145 -40.53 9.92 5.30
CA SER A 145 -40.62 10.06 6.76
C SER A 145 -39.22 10.03 7.39
N ARG A 146 -39.07 10.54 8.63
CA ARG A 146 -37.81 10.50 9.37
C ARG A 146 -37.24 9.07 9.44
N SER A 147 -38.05 8.12 9.90
CA SER A 147 -37.61 6.72 10.03
C SER A 147 -37.28 6.09 8.67
N GLY A 148 -38.10 6.33 7.65
CA GLY A 148 -37.86 5.79 6.31
C GLY A 148 -36.56 6.31 5.69
N LEU A 149 -36.22 7.59 5.90
CA LEU A 149 -34.96 8.13 5.40
C LEU A 149 -33.74 7.61 6.18
N ILE A 150 -33.88 7.37 7.49
CA ILE A 150 -32.84 6.72 8.29
C ILE A 150 -32.58 5.31 7.74
N ASP A 151 -33.63 4.50 7.55
CA ASP A 151 -33.51 3.14 7.03
C ASP A 151 -32.88 3.13 5.63
N GLN A 152 -33.25 4.09 4.78
CA GLN A 152 -32.65 4.24 3.46
C GLN A 152 -31.14 4.53 3.57
N LEU A 153 -30.72 5.48 4.40
CA LEU A 153 -29.29 5.79 4.56
C LEU A 153 -28.50 4.62 5.15
N VAL A 154 -29.09 3.85 6.06
CA VAL A 154 -28.48 2.60 6.57
C VAL A 154 -28.33 1.57 5.44
N PHE A 155 -29.33 1.44 4.56
CA PHE A 155 -29.24 0.59 3.37
C PHE A 155 -28.11 1.05 2.42
N GLU A 156 -27.93 2.38 2.25
CA GLU A 156 -26.81 2.97 1.52
C GLU A 156 -25.44 2.77 2.21
N GLY A 157 -25.42 2.16 3.40
CA GLY A 157 -24.22 1.76 4.14
C GLY A 157 -23.71 2.80 5.13
N PHE A 158 -24.49 3.83 5.48
CA PHE A 158 -24.16 4.68 6.61
C PHE A 158 -24.36 3.92 7.93
N SER A 159 -23.59 4.28 8.96
CA SER A 159 -23.91 3.83 10.32
C SER A 159 -25.23 4.45 10.79
N GLN A 160 -25.88 3.81 11.75
CA GLN A 160 -27.11 4.35 12.37
C GLN A 160 -26.95 5.82 12.79
N ALA A 161 -25.84 6.14 13.47
CA ALA A 161 -25.55 7.50 13.94
C ALA A 161 -25.34 8.50 12.78
N GLN A 162 -24.69 8.08 11.69
CA GLN A 162 -24.51 8.91 10.49
C GLN A 162 -25.84 9.18 9.79
N ALA A 163 -26.68 8.14 9.67
CA ALA A 163 -28.02 8.27 9.10
C ALA A 163 -28.87 9.24 9.92
N GLU A 164 -28.95 9.05 11.24
CA GLU A 164 -29.68 9.94 12.16
C GLU A 164 -29.18 11.38 12.09
N PHE A 165 -27.85 11.57 12.04
CA PHE A 165 -27.26 12.90 11.85
C PHE A 165 -27.71 13.52 10.52
N GLY A 166 -27.60 12.77 9.42
CA GLY A 166 -27.93 13.25 8.08
C GLY A 166 -29.39 13.65 7.94
N VAL A 167 -30.30 12.87 8.53
CA VAL A 167 -31.74 13.17 8.56
C VAL A 167 -32.03 14.41 9.41
N SER A 168 -31.46 14.49 10.61
CA SER A 168 -31.64 15.65 11.50
C SER A 168 -31.11 16.95 10.90
N ALA A 169 -29.97 16.88 10.19
CA ALA A 169 -29.38 18.03 9.50
C ALA A 169 -30.26 18.58 8.37
N ASN A 170 -31.27 17.83 7.91
CA ASN A 170 -32.23 18.23 6.88
C ASN A 170 -33.63 18.52 7.44
N GLY A 171 -33.77 18.67 8.76
CA GLY A 171 -35.00 19.14 9.40
C GLY A 171 -36.10 18.08 9.57
N LEU A 172 -35.76 16.81 9.41
CA LEU A 172 -36.61 15.67 9.76
C LEU A 172 -36.20 15.08 11.10
#